data_AF-A0A0F9YRA5-F1
#
_entry.id   AF-A0A0F9YRA5-F1
#
_cell.length_a   1.000
_cell.length_b   1.000
_cell.length_c   1.000
_cell.angle_alpha   90.00
_cell.angle_beta   90.00
_cell.angle_gamma   90.00
#
_symmetry.space_group_name_H-M   'P 1'
#
loop_
_entity.id
_entity.type
_entity.pdbx_description
1 polymer ?
#
loop_
_entity_poly.entity_id
_entity_poly.type
_entity_poly.pdbx_seq_one_letter_code
_entity_poly.pdbx_strand_id
1 'polypeptide(L)'
;MVSENFLIYQNFDLAFPTKEKLERTHKTKNLYAVPTGYFMQVLCEGCKGVTLCYSHSQRNMNCKGCGDPILKSTGGKAVLVGDCAFKKLDYNFE
;
A
#
# COMPACT_ATOMS: atom_id res chain seq x y z
N MET A 1 -12.81 19.02 42.95
CA MET A 1 -13.34 17.95 42.08
C MET A 1 -14.00 18.59 40.87
N VAL A 2 -13.21 19.10 39.93
CA VAL A 2 -13.72 19.45 38.60
C VAL A 2 -13.43 18.24 37.75
N SER A 3 -14.51 17.60 37.33
CA SER A 3 -14.60 16.30 36.71
C SER A 3 -13.71 16.15 35.47
N GLU A 4 -13.24 14.92 35.27
CA GLU A 4 -12.36 14.41 34.21
C GLU A 4 -12.97 14.48 32.79
N ASN A 5 -13.54 15.61 32.40
CA ASN A 5 -14.18 15.81 31.08
C ASN A 5 -13.46 16.82 30.18
N PHE A 6 -12.28 17.33 30.58
CA PHE A 6 -11.56 18.34 29.80
C PHE A 6 -10.82 17.79 28.56
N LEU A 7 -10.72 16.46 28.41
CA LEU A 7 -9.97 15.84 27.30
C LEU A 7 -10.80 15.63 26.01
N ILE A 8 -12.09 15.94 26.00
CA ILE A 8 -12.97 15.69 24.84
C ILE A 8 -13.08 16.94 23.93
N TYR A 9 -12.66 18.10 24.41
CA TYR A 9 -12.66 19.37 23.66
C TYR A 9 -11.29 19.65 23.01
N GLN A 10 -10.62 18.62 22.49
CA GLN A 10 -9.61 18.85 21.47
C GLN A 10 -10.37 19.23 20.19
N ASN A 11 -10.55 20.53 19.98
CA ASN A 11 -11.09 21.09 18.75
C ASN A 11 -10.53 20.30 17.55
N PHE A 12 -11.44 19.80 16.73
CA PHE A 12 -11.13 18.90 15.62
C PHE A 12 -10.36 19.67 14.54
N ASP A 13 -9.05 19.79 14.73
CA ASP A 13 -8.19 20.65 13.91
C ASP A 13 -8.15 20.16 12.45
N LEU A 14 -8.36 21.10 11.53
CA LEU A 14 -8.31 20.85 10.09
C LEU A 14 -6.88 20.93 9.55
N ALA A 15 -6.02 21.75 10.17
CA ALA A 15 -4.63 21.92 9.77
C ALA A 15 -3.77 20.73 10.21
N PHE A 16 -4.10 20.12 11.35
CA PHE A 16 -3.40 18.98 11.91
C PHE A 16 -4.35 17.79 12.16
N PRO A 17 -4.84 17.14 11.09
CA PRO A 17 -5.76 16.02 11.22
C PRO A 17 -5.10 14.80 11.86
N THR A 18 -5.88 14.01 12.61
CA THR A 18 -5.43 12.73 13.17
C THR A 18 -5.21 11.69 12.07
N LYS A 19 -4.34 10.70 12.33
CA LYS A 19 -4.06 9.60 11.39
C LYS A 19 -5.33 8.83 10.99
N GLU A 20 -6.20 8.57 11.95
CA GLU A 20 -7.48 7.88 11.71
C GLU A 20 -8.38 8.64 10.71
N LYS A 21 -8.35 9.98 10.75
CA LYS A 21 -9.12 10.81 9.83
C LYS A 21 -8.55 10.74 8.41
N LEU A 22 -7.22 10.74 8.28
CA LEU A 22 -6.52 10.65 7.00
C LEU A 22 -6.71 9.28 6.31
N GLU A 23 -6.81 8.19 7.07
CA GLU A 23 -7.05 6.85 6.53
C GLU A 23 -8.48 6.64 6.03
N ARG A 24 -9.45 7.35 6.62
CA ARG A 24 -10.87 7.33 6.21
C ARG A 24 -11.16 8.24 5.02
N THR A 25 -10.37 9.29 4.84
CA THR A 25 -10.57 10.24 3.73
C THR A 25 -10.11 9.67 2.38
N HIS A 26 -10.81 10.04 1.32
CA HIS A 26 -10.43 9.65 -0.04
C HIS A 26 -9.13 10.36 -0.46
N LYS A 27 -8.27 9.66 -1.22
CA LYS A 27 -6.93 10.15 -1.63
C LYS A 27 -6.89 11.56 -2.26
N THR A 28 -7.95 12.00 -2.93
CA THR A 28 -8.04 13.35 -3.53
C THR A 28 -8.55 14.43 -2.58
N LYS A 29 -9.11 14.04 -1.43
CA LYS A 29 -9.68 14.92 -0.39
C LYS A 29 -8.80 15.01 0.86
N ASN A 30 -7.62 14.40 0.83
CA ASN A 30 -6.63 14.54 1.89
C ASN A 30 -6.09 15.98 1.92
N LEU A 31 -5.64 16.42 3.10
CA LEU A 31 -5.04 17.75 3.28
C LEU A 31 -3.83 17.94 2.34
N TYR A 32 -3.04 16.89 2.17
CA TYR A 32 -1.94 16.82 1.22
C TYR A 32 -2.16 15.66 0.24
N ALA A 33 -1.92 15.92 -1.05
CA ALA A 33 -2.06 14.92 -2.09
C ALA A 33 -0.90 13.91 -2.02
N VAL A 34 -1.22 12.65 -1.74
CA VAL A 34 -0.24 11.55 -1.68
C VAL A 34 -0.78 10.37 -2.47
N PRO A 35 -0.01 9.77 -3.39
CA PRO A 35 -0.43 8.59 -4.13
C PRO A 35 -0.51 7.36 -3.21
N THR A 36 -1.42 6.43 -3.53
CA THR A 36 -1.59 5.16 -2.81
C THR A 36 -0.95 3.96 -3.52
N GLY A 37 -0.45 4.18 -4.74
CA GLY A 37 0.26 3.18 -5.53
C GLY A 37 1.70 2.99 -5.05
N TYR A 38 2.23 1.79 -5.17
CA TYR A 38 3.60 1.46 -4.79
C TYR A 38 4.16 0.36 -5.68
N PHE A 39 5.49 0.35 -5.81
CA PHE A 39 6.23 -0.76 -6.40
C PHE A 39 6.58 -1.78 -5.33
N MET A 40 6.60 -3.04 -5.72
CA MET A 40 6.91 -4.15 -4.82
C MET A 40 7.80 -5.16 -5.53
N GLN A 41 8.72 -5.74 -4.77
CA GLN A 41 9.47 -6.92 -5.17
C GLN A 41 8.69 -8.14 -4.74
N VAL A 42 8.33 -9.01 -5.69
CA VAL A 42 7.65 -10.27 -5.43
C VAL A 42 8.64 -11.40 -5.64
N LEU A 43 8.73 -12.28 -4.66
CA LEU A 43 9.51 -13.50 -4.70
C LEU A 43 8.61 -14.65 -5.12
N CYS A 44 9.00 -15.33 -6.19
CA CYS A 44 8.29 -16.51 -6.66
C CYS A 44 8.79 -17.76 -5.93
N GLU A 45 7.88 -18.68 -5.63
CA GLU A 45 8.15 -19.85 -4.79
C GLU A 45 9.08 -20.88 -5.46
N GLY A 46 8.88 -21.14 -6.76
CA GLY A 46 9.68 -22.13 -7.49
C GLY A 46 11.06 -21.61 -7.89
N CYS A 47 11.09 -20.48 -8.60
CA CYS A 47 12.33 -19.90 -9.15
C CYS A 47 13.16 -19.14 -8.09
N LYS A 48 12.59 -18.77 -6.92
CA LYS A 48 13.14 -17.80 -5.95
C LYS A 48 13.61 -16.47 -6.57
N GLY A 49 13.22 -16.22 -7.81
CA GLY A 49 13.55 -15.02 -8.56
C GLY A 49 12.70 -13.85 -8.08
N VAL A 50 13.33 -12.68 -7.99
CA VAL A 50 12.65 -11.44 -7.61
C VAL A 50 12.17 -10.72 -8.86
N THR A 51 10.87 -10.41 -8.89
CA THR A 51 10.25 -9.63 -9.97
C THR A 51 9.71 -8.32 -9.42
N LEU A 52 9.98 -7.22 -10.11
CA LEU A 52 9.41 -5.90 -9.81
C LEU A 52 8.00 -5.81 -10.37
N CYS A 53 7.04 -5.57 -9.49
CA CYS A 53 5.62 -5.47 -9.82
C CYS A 53 5.03 -4.16 -9.26
N TYR A 54 3.90 -3.72 -9.83
CA TYR A 54 3.13 -2.58 -9.34
C TYR A 54 1.87 -3.04 -8.59
N SER A 55 1.48 -2.33 -7.54
CA SER A 55 0.37 -2.73 -6.67
C SER A 55 -1.01 -2.79 -7.35
N HIS A 56 -1.24 -1.97 -8.37
CA HIS A 56 -2.47 -1.95 -9.18
C HIS A 56 -2.16 -2.29 -10.64
N SER A 57 -1.42 -3.37 -10.86
CA SER A 57 -1.03 -3.80 -12.21
C SER A 57 -2.26 -4.14 -13.05
N GLN A 58 -2.37 -3.52 -14.23
CA GLN A 58 -3.46 -3.77 -15.18
C GLN A 58 -3.26 -5.05 -16.01
N ARG A 59 -2.05 -5.61 -16.01
CA ARG A 59 -1.69 -6.83 -16.74
C ARG A 59 -1.27 -7.92 -15.75
N ASN A 60 -1.49 -9.17 -16.15
CA ASN A 60 -0.91 -10.31 -15.45
C ASN A 60 0.61 -10.29 -15.61
N MET A 61 1.33 -10.66 -14.56
CA MET A 61 2.80 -10.68 -14.53
C MET A 61 3.30 -12.10 -14.28
N ASN A 62 4.37 -12.50 -14.97
CA ASN A 62 4.97 -13.82 -14.92
C ASN A 62 6.41 -13.78 -14.34
N CYS A 63 6.89 -14.84 -13.67
CA CYS A 63 8.31 -14.95 -13.24
C CYS A 63 9.19 -14.94 -14.49
N LYS A 64 10.26 -14.14 -14.48
CA LYS A 64 11.28 -14.14 -15.56
C LYS A 64 12.03 -15.48 -15.67
N GLY A 65 12.10 -16.26 -14.60
CA GLY A 65 12.79 -17.54 -14.52
C GLY A 65 11.91 -18.72 -14.93
N CYS A 66 10.83 -19.01 -14.19
CA CYS A 66 9.97 -20.16 -14.46
C CYS A 66 8.81 -19.89 -15.43
N GLY A 67 8.50 -18.63 -15.76
CA GLY A 67 7.38 -18.28 -16.63
C GLY A 67 6.00 -18.40 -15.98
N ASP A 68 5.92 -18.87 -14.74
CA ASP A 68 4.65 -19.02 -14.01
C ASP A 68 4.02 -17.65 -13.70
N PRO A 69 2.67 -17.56 -13.69
CA PRO A 69 1.98 -16.34 -13.31
C PRO A 69 2.19 -16.04 -11.82
N ILE A 70 2.73 -14.87 -11.51
CA ILE A 70 2.95 -14.38 -10.13
C ILE A 70 1.77 -13.54 -9.66
N LEU A 71 1.18 -12.75 -10.56
CA LEU A 71 0.19 -11.73 -10.23
C LEU A 71 -0.93 -11.73 -11.26
N LYS A 72 -2.16 -11.61 -10.78
CA LYS A 72 -3.36 -11.45 -11.59
C LYS A 72 -3.88 -10.02 -11.50
N SER A 73 -4.15 -9.41 -12.66
CA SER A 73 -4.78 -8.09 -12.75
C SER A 73 -6.22 -8.15 -12.26
N THR A 74 -6.62 -7.18 -11.45
CA THR A 74 -8.00 -6.97 -11.00
C THR A 74 -8.40 -5.52 -11.25
N GLY A 75 -9.66 -5.16 -10.95
CA GLY A 75 -10.09 -3.76 -11.00
C GLY A 75 -9.47 -2.86 -9.92
N GLY A 76 -8.75 -3.42 -8.95
CA GLY A 76 -8.17 -2.70 -7.82
C GLY A 76 -6.72 -3.11 -7.57
N LYS A 77 -6.42 -3.54 -6.33
CA LYS A 77 -5.11 -4.11 -6.02
C LYS A 77 -4.97 -5.47 -6.71
N ALA A 78 -3.85 -5.66 -7.36
CA ALA A 78 -3.55 -6.90 -8.02
C ALA A 78 -3.37 -8.03 -7.00
N VAL A 79 -3.78 -9.23 -7.38
CA VAL A 79 -3.79 -10.41 -6.50
C VAL A 79 -2.58 -11.26 -6.81
N LEU A 80 -1.85 -11.67 -5.78
CA LEU A 80 -0.73 -12.62 -5.92
C LEU A 80 -1.28 -14.03 -6.12
N VAL A 81 -0.64 -14.78 -7.01
CA VAL A 81 -0.98 -16.16 -7.34
C VAL A 81 -0.02 -17.07 -6.55
N GLY A 82 -0.57 -18.04 -5.81
CA GLY A 82 0.21 -18.91 -4.92
C GLY A 82 0.71 -18.19 -3.67
N ASP A 83 1.65 -18.82 -2.96
CA ASP A 83 2.21 -18.33 -1.69
C ASP A 83 3.46 -17.46 -1.95
N CYS A 84 3.35 -16.53 -2.91
CA CYS A 84 4.42 -15.60 -3.25
C CYS A 84 4.57 -14.51 -2.17
N ALA A 85 5.76 -14.39 -1.57
CA ALA A 85 6.09 -13.31 -0.65
C ALA A 85 6.36 -11.99 -1.40
N PHE A 86 6.04 -10.84 -0.80
CA PHE A 86 6.37 -9.54 -1.37
C PHE A 86 6.90 -8.54 -0.36
N LYS A 87 7.73 -7.59 -0.84
CA LYS A 87 8.26 -6.46 -0.09
C LYS A 87 7.99 -5.17 -0.86
N LYS A 88 7.57 -4.10 -0.16
CA LYS A 88 7.44 -2.76 -0.75
C LYS A 88 8.81 -2.14 -0.96
N LEU A 89 8.95 -1.38 -2.04
CA LEU A 89 10.18 -0.67 -2.34
C LEU A 89 10.11 0.78 -1.89
N ASP A 90 11.17 1.19 -1.20
CA ASP A 90 11.42 2.54 -0.77
C ASP A 90 12.76 3.02 -1.34
N TYR A 91 13.01 4.33 -1.28
CA TYR A 91 14.26 4.91 -1.76
C TYR A 91 15.41 4.56 -0.82
N ASN A 92 16.44 3.88 -1.36
CA ASN A 92 17.73 3.74 -0.71
C ASN A 92 18.72 4.65 -1.44
N PHE A 93 19.28 5.63 -0.73
CA PHE A 93 20.22 6.63 -1.26
C PHE A 93 21.69 6.33 -0.90
N GLU A 94 22.00 5.11 -0.45
CA GLU A 94 23.39 4.68 -0.18
C GLU A 94 24.33 4.93 -1.37
#